data_AF-A0A7C7T8Z7-F1
#
_entry.id   AF-A0A7C7T8Z7-F1
#
_cell.length_a   1.000
_cell.length_b   1.000
_cell.length_c   1.000
_cell.angle_alpha   90.00
_cell.angle_beta   90.00
_cell.angle_gamma   90.00
#
_symmetry.space_group_name_H-M   'P 1'
#
loop_
_entity.id
_entity.type
_entity.pdbx_description
1 polymer ?
#
loop_
_entity_poly.entity_id
_entity_poly.type
_entity_poly.pdbx_seq_one_letter_code
_entity_poly.pdbx_strand_id
1 'polypeptide(L)'
;VWEESCIANEVPEVELVTVEKFVPQLLNLDIDEVGVNFSKGCYPGQEVVARLHYLGKSKRRMRAFECDGEIEVGDELLVTNSTSAKASGIIVRRVKLASKSLCLATVEIAHEDDEITLNNSQKTKLTRIHND
;
A
#
# COMPACT_ATOMS: atom_id res chain seq x y z
N VAL A 1 5.89 4.22 -18.97
CA VAL A 1 7.17 4.92 -18.66
C VAL A 1 7.15 5.58 -17.28
N TRP A 2 6.51 6.74 -17.04
CA TRP A 2 6.54 7.37 -15.69
C TRP A 2 5.88 6.52 -14.60
N GLU A 3 4.60 6.19 -14.74
CA GLU A 3 3.85 5.42 -13.73
C GLU A 3 4.48 4.05 -13.43
N GLU A 4 4.92 3.38 -14.48
CA GLU A 4 5.65 2.11 -14.38
C GLU A 4 6.97 2.25 -13.62
N SER A 5 7.73 3.33 -13.87
CA SER A 5 8.97 3.62 -13.15
C SER A 5 8.70 3.92 -11.68
N CYS A 6 7.65 4.68 -11.36
CA CYS A 6 7.25 4.94 -9.99
C CYS A 6 6.89 3.65 -9.24
N ILE A 7 6.15 2.72 -9.87
CA ILE A 7 5.84 1.43 -9.27
C ILE A 7 7.10 0.58 -9.08
N ALA A 8 7.99 0.53 -10.07
CA ALA A 8 9.24 -0.21 -9.98
C ALA A 8 10.18 0.31 -8.89
N ASN A 9 10.09 1.59 -8.53
CA ASN A 9 10.86 2.22 -7.46
C ASN A 9 10.05 2.41 -6.17
N GLU A 10 8.89 1.76 -6.04
CA GLU A 10 8.01 1.81 -4.87
C GLU A 10 7.63 3.24 -4.41
N VAL A 11 7.47 4.17 -5.35
CA VAL A 11 7.13 5.56 -5.06
C VAL A 11 5.62 5.71 -4.87
N PRO A 12 5.13 5.99 -3.64
CA PRO A 12 3.71 6.15 -3.38
C PRO A 12 3.19 7.47 -3.96
N GLU A 13 1.87 7.53 -4.20
CA GLU A 13 1.16 8.76 -4.51
C GLU A 13 -0.16 8.79 -3.75
N VAL A 14 -0.51 9.95 -3.18
CA VAL A 14 -1.78 10.16 -2.50
C VAL A 14 -2.66 10.98 -3.43
N GLU A 15 -3.76 10.39 -3.87
CA GLU A 15 -4.77 11.05 -4.68
C GLU A 15 -5.93 11.53 -3.81
N LEU A 16 -6.80 12.38 -4.36
CA LEU A 16 -7.98 12.90 -3.64
C LEU A 16 -8.83 11.78 -3.02
N VAL A 17 -8.95 10.64 -3.69
CA VAL A 17 -9.75 9.50 -3.22
C VAL A 17 -9.11 8.76 -2.04
N THR A 18 -7.80 8.93 -1.83
CA THR A 18 -7.02 8.27 -0.76
C THR A 18 -6.47 9.22 0.29
N VAL A 19 -6.86 10.50 0.26
CA VAL A 19 -6.56 11.48 1.32
C VAL A 19 -7.01 10.94 2.68
N GLU A 20 -6.18 11.16 3.71
CA GLU A 20 -6.42 10.73 5.11
C GLU A 20 -6.50 9.20 5.33
N LYS A 21 -6.21 8.37 4.32
CA LYS A 21 -6.22 6.91 4.46
C LYS A 21 -4.91 6.34 5.03
N PHE A 22 -3.84 7.12 5.04
CA PHE A 22 -2.49 6.62 5.32
C PHE A 22 -1.79 7.39 6.43
N VAL A 23 -1.07 6.65 7.27
CA VAL A 23 0.09 7.18 8.00
C VAL A 23 1.36 6.84 7.22
N PRO A 24 2.48 7.57 7.40
CA PRO A 24 3.72 7.36 6.64
C PRO A 24 4.20 5.89 6.61
N GLN A 25 3.99 5.16 7.71
CA GLN A 25 4.34 3.76 7.82
C GLN A 25 3.61 2.85 6.82
N LEU A 26 2.37 3.15 6.48
CA LEU A 26 1.64 2.33 5.50
C LEU A 26 2.25 2.46 4.10
N LEU A 27 2.87 3.60 3.80
CA LEU A 27 3.49 3.93 2.53
C LEU A 27 5.00 3.72 2.52
N ASN A 28 5.55 3.03 3.53
CA ASN A 28 6.98 2.78 3.72
C ASN A 28 7.84 4.06 3.89
N LEU A 29 7.24 5.22 4.11
CA LEU A 29 7.93 6.52 4.21
C LEU A 29 8.70 6.70 5.54
N ASP A 30 8.49 5.82 6.50
CA ASP A 30 9.25 5.73 7.76
C ASP A 30 10.53 4.91 7.64
N ILE A 31 10.66 4.07 6.62
CA ILE A 31 11.87 3.27 6.39
C ILE A 31 12.98 4.22 5.97
N ASP A 32 14.12 4.09 6.63
CA ASP A 32 15.30 4.95 6.46
C ASP A 32 14.99 6.45 6.56
N GLU A 33 13.90 6.82 7.25
CA GLU A 33 13.46 8.21 7.44
C GLU A 33 13.26 9.00 6.12
N VAL A 34 12.87 8.32 5.03
CA VAL A 34 12.77 8.95 3.69
C VAL A 34 11.68 10.03 3.61
N GLY A 35 10.58 9.88 4.36
CA GLY A 35 9.44 10.82 4.37
C GLY A 35 9.04 11.34 5.76
N VAL A 36 9.73 10.90 6.81
CA VAL A 36 9.56 11.40 8.18
C VAL A 36 10.91 11.49 8.85
N ASN A 37 11.06 12.45 9.76
CA ASN A 37 12.25 12.56 10.59
C ASN A 37 11.81 12.48 12.06
N PHE A 38 12.39 11.55 12.81
CA PHE A 38 12.02 11.31 14.21
C PHE A 38 12.84 12.15 15.20
N SER A 39 13.88 12.83 14.72
CA SER A 39 14.78 13.68 15.49
C SER A 39 14.52 15.18 15.32
N LYS A 40 13.62 15.58 14.41
CA LYS A 40 13.26 17.00 14.19
C LYS A 40 12.29 17.52 15.26
N GLY A 41 12.07 18.83 15.24
CA GLY A 41 11.07 19.49 16.10
C GLY A 41 9.62 19.12 15.76
N CYS A 42 8.69 19.72 16.49
CA CYS A 42 7.27 19.37 16.44
C CYS A 42 6.64 19.56 15.04
N TYR A 43 5.88 18.56 14.56
CA TYR A 43 5.02 18.70 13.38
C TYR A 43 3.61 18.12 13.63
N PRO A 44 2.58 18.59 12.89
CA PRO A 44 1.20 18.11 13.06
C PRO A 44 1.08 16.59 12.87
N GLY A 45 0.36 15.93 13.78
CA GLY A 45 0.13 14.48 13.73
C GLY A 45 1.32 13.61 14.18
N GLN A 46 2.45 14.21 14.61
CA GLN A 46 3.65 13.48 14.99
C GLN A 46 3.42 12.45 16.10
N GLU A 47 2.47 12.68 17.01
CA GLU A 47 2.22 11.76 18.13
C GLU A 47 1.79 10.38 17.63
N VAL A 48 0.93 10.36 16.60
CA VAL A 48 0.46 9.10 15.98
C VAL A 48 1.61 8.42 15.24
N VAL A 49 2.38 9.20 14.47
CA VAL A 49 3.51 8.68 13.69
C VAL A 49 4.61 8.14 14.61
N ALA A 50 5.01 8.90 15.63
CA ALA A 50 6.05 8.52 16.58
C ALA A 50 5.61 7.35 17.46
N ARG A 51 4.35 7.33 17.93
CA ARG A 51 3.84 6.20 18.74
C ARG A 51 3.91 4.89 17.98
N LEU A 52 3.55 4.87 16.70
CA LEU A 52 3.64 3.67 15.89
C LEU A 52 5.10 3.23 15.64
N HIS A 53 6.03 4.18 15.55
CA HIS A 53 7.46 3.90 15.37
C HIS A 53 8.12 3.35 16.65
N TYR A 54 7.92 3.99 17.81
CA TYR A 54 8.63 3.64 19.04
C TYR A 54 7.95 2.56 19.89
N LEU A 55 6.62 2.54 19.90
CA LEU A 55 5.84 1.68 20.80
C LEU A 55 5.06 0.59 20.05
N GLY A 56 5.07 0.63 18.73
CA GLY A 56 4.29 -0.26 17.88
C GLY A 56 5.09 -0.82 16.73
N LYS A 57 4.37 -1.53 15.86
CA LYS A 57 4.82 -1.92 14.53
C LYS A 57 3.65 -1.75 13.58
N SER A 58 3.91 -1.27 12.37
CA SER A 58 2.87 -1.25 11.36
C SER A 58 2.45 -2.69 11.04
N LYS A 59 1.13 -2.95 11.03
CA LYS A 59 0.58 -4.24 10.59
C LYS A 59 0.38 -4.30 9.09
N ARG A 60 0.47 -3.15 8.40
CA ARG A 60 0.29 -3.01 6.96
C ARG A 60 1.44 -2.25 6.33
N ARG A 61 1.84 -2.67 5.13
CA ARG A 61 2.92 -2.04 4.37
C ARG A 61 2.56 -2.00 2.90
N MET A 62 3.15 -1.05 2.18
CA MET A 62 3.00 -0.98 0.74
C MET A 62 3.85 -2.07 0.09
N ARG A 63 3.26 -2.72 -0.92
CA ARG A 63 3.87 -3.76 -1.76
C ARG A 63 3.47 -3.54 -3.22
N ALA A 64 4.29 -4.05 -4.13
CA ALA A 64 3.99 -4.08 -5.55
C ALA A 64 3.20 -5.35 -5.92
N PHE A 65 2.24 -5.20 -6.83
CA PHE A 65 1.39 -6.28 -7.33
C PHE A 65 1.14 -6.15 -8.82
N GLU A 66 0.78 -7.28 -9.44
CA GLU A 66 0.25 -7.34 -10.79
C GLU A 66 -1.08 -8.10 -10.85
N CYS A 67 -1.90 -7.78 -11.85
CA CYS A 67 -3.14 -8.50 -12.12
C CYS A 67 -3.61 -8.39 -13.58
N ASP A 68 -4.38 -9.38 -14.01
CA ASP A 68 -5.09 -9.39 -15.28
C ASP A 68 -6.48 -8.77 -15.07
N GLY A 69 -6.55 -7.44 -14.96
CA GLY A 69 -7.81 -6.74 -14.74
C GLY A 69 -7.65 -5.22 -14.59
N GLU A 70 -8.80 -4.55 -14.62
CA GLU A 70 -8.86 -3.11 -14.31
C GLU A 70 -8.86 -2.92 -12.79
N ILE A 71 -8.09 -1.92 -12.37
CA ILE A 71 -7.90 -1.54 -10.97
C ILE A 71 -7.87 -0.02 -10.91
N GLU A 72 -8.46 0.53 -9.86
CA GLU A 72 -8.43 1.97 -9.61
C GLU A 72 -7.80 2.28 -8.25
N VAL A 73 -7.22 3.48 -8.16
CA VAL A 73 -6.69 3.98 -6.89
C VAL A 73 -7.83 4.09 -5.89
N GLY A 74 -7.61 3.60 -4.68
CA GLY A 74 -8.64 3.51 -3.65
C GLY A 74 -9.41 2.19 -3.62
N ASP A 75 -9.24 1.29 -4.60
CA ASP A 75 -9.84 -0.04 -4.52
C ASP A 75 -9.32 -0.79 -3.28
N GLU A 76 -10.24 -1.44 -2.57
CA GLU A 76 -9.93 -2.19 -1.36
C GLU A 76 -9.47 -3.62 -1.68
N LEU A 77 -8.53 -4.13 -0.89
CA LEU A 77 -8.04 -5.50 -0.98
C LEU A 77 -8.73 -6.41 0.06
N LEU A 78 -9.04 -7.62 -0.36
CA LEU A 78 -9.47 -8.73 0.48
C LEU A 78 -8.41 -9.82 0.46
N VAL A 79 -8.11 -10.38 1.63
CA VAL A 79 -7.17 -11.49 1.76
C VAL A 79 -7.88 -12.68 2.40
N THR A 80 -7.80 -13.84 1.75
CA THR A 80 -8.60 -15.03 2.09
C THR A 80 -8.41 -15.50 3.54
N ASN A 81 -7.21 -15.37 4.09
CA ASN A 81 -6.89 -15.83 5.46
C ASN A 81 -6.92 -14.70 6.50
N SER A 82 -7.28 -13.47 6.12
CA SER A 82 -7.37 -12.38 7.08
C SER A 82 -8.61 -12.55 7.96
N THR A 83 -8.40 -12.44 9.27
CA THR A 83 -9.50 -12.42 10.26
C THR A 83 -10.05 -11.00 10.48
N SER A 84 -9.52 -10.01 9.75
CA SER A 84 -9.95 -8.62 9.86
C SER A 84 -11.35 -8.43 9.29
N ALA A 85 -12.23 -7.79 10.06
CA ALA A 85 -13.53 -7.34 9.58
C ALA A 85 -13.44 -6.14 8.62
N LYS A 86 -12.26 -5.52 8.49
CA LYS A 86 -11.97 -4.41 7.58
C LYS A 86 -11.16 -4.90 6.38
N ALA A 87 -11.28 -4.20 5.25
CA ALA A 87 -10.40 -4.39 4.10
C ALA A 87 -8.94 -4.51 4.51
N SER A 88 -8.27 -5.52 3.95
CA SER A 88 -6.89 -5.90 4.28
C SER A 88 -5.85 -4.96 3.64
N GLY A 89 -6.30 -4.07 2.75
CA GLY A 89 -5.43 -3.19 1.99
C GLY A 89 -6.20 -2.21 1.11
N ILE A 90 -5.46 -1.35 0.41
CA ILE A 90 -5.99 -0.37 -0.53
C ILE A 90 -4.95 -0.06 -1.62
N ILE A 91 -5.39 0.06 -2.88
CA ILE A 91 -4.55 0.48 -4.00
C ILE A 91 -4.12 1.94 -3.80
N VAL A 92 -2.81 2.17 -3.88
CA VAL A 92 -2.15 3.47 -3.71
C VAL A 92 -1.82 4.09 -5.06
N ARG A 93 -1.30 3.30 -6.00
CA ARG A 93 -0.86 3.74 -7.32
C ARG A 93 -1.10 2.63 -8.34
N ARG A 94 -1.39 2.97 -9.60
CA ARG A 94 -1.60 1.96 -10.66
C ARG A 94 -1.12 2.41 -12.03
N VAL A 95 -0.78 1.43 -12.87
CA VAL A 95 -0.55 1.61 -14.31
C VAL A 95 -1.20 0.46 -15.07
N LYS A 96 -1.92 0.78 -16.15
CA LYS A 96 -2.43 -0.20 -17.10
C LYS A 96 -1.40 -0.40 -18.20
N LEU A 97 -0.92 -1.63 -18.36
CA LEU A 97 -0.07 -2.05 -19.47
C LEU A 97 -0.93 -2.76 -20.54
N ALA A 98 -0.31 -3.16 -21.65
CA ALA A 98 -1.02 -3.77 -22.78
C ALA A 98 -1.77 -5.06 -22.42
N SER A 99 -1.23 -5.87 -21.50
CA SER A 99 -1.79 -7.18 -21.13
C SER A 99 -2.12 -7.34 -19.65
N LYS A 100 -1.62 -6.47 -18.78
CA LYS A 100 -1.78 -6.55 -17.32
C LYS A 100 -1.76 -5.16 -16.69
N SER A 101 -2.16 -5.06 -15.44
CA SER A 101 -1.99 -3.86 -14.62
C SER A 101 -0.93 -4.10 -13.57
N LEU A 102 -0.12 -3.09 -13.28
CA LEU A 102 0.76 -3.07 -12.10
C LEU A 102 0.23 -2.05 -11.11
N CYS A 103 0.45 -2.28 -9.82
CA CYS A 103 0.10 -1.33 -8.78
C CYS A 103 1.01 -1.41 -7.55
N LEU A 104 0.97 -0.32 -6.78
CA LEU A 104 1.37 -0.34 -5.38
C LEU A 104 0.09 -0.35 -4.53
N ALA A 105 0.08 -1.19 -3.51
CA ALA A 105 -1.04 -1.26 -2.58
C ALA A 105 -0.55 -1.53 -1.16
N THR A 106 -1.25 -0.97 -0.17
CA THR A 106 -1.02 -1.37 1.22
C THR A 106 -1.65 -2.74 1.45
N VAL A 107 -0.99 -3.62 2.20
CA VAL A 107 -1.50 -4.96 2.55
C VAL A 107 -1.07 -5.34 3.97
N GLU A 108 -1.82 -6.20 4.63
CA GLU A 108 -1.44 -6.82 5.90
C GLU A 108 -0.18 -7.67 5.74
N ILE A 109 0.88 -7.33 6.49
CA ILE A 109 2.19 -8.00 6.38
C ILE A 109 2.09 -9.50 6.66
N ALA A 110 1.22 -9.90 7.60
CA ALA A 110 1.04 -11.31 7.95
C ALA A 110 0.43 -12.16 6.82
N HIS A 111 -0.16 -11.51 5.81
CA HIS A 111 -0.91 -12.13 4.74
C HIS A 111 -0.51 -11.59 3.36
N GLU A 112 0.69 -11.00 3.25
CA GLU A 112 1.13 -10.34 2.00
C GLU A 112 1.44 -11.32 0.86
N ASP A 113 1.58 -12.61 1.18
CA ASP A 113 1.82 -13.72 0.24
C ASP A 113 0.61 -14.68 0.15
N ASP A 114 -0.48 -14.39 0.86
CA ASP A 114 -1.74 -15.15 0.75
C ASP A 114 -2.47 -14.82 -0.56
N GLU A 115 -3.62 -15.45 -0.82
CA GLU A 115 -4.46 -15.07 -1.95
C GLU A 115 -5.12 -13.70 -1.70
N ILE A 116 -4.80 -12.73 -2.56
CA ILE A 116 -5.29 -11.36 -2.50
C ILE A 116 -6.20 -11.09 -3.69
N THR A 117 -7.36 -10.49 -3.43
CA THR A 117 -8.33 -10.09 -4.46
C THR A 117 -8.82 -8.67 -4.22
N LEU A 118 -9.29 -8.01 -5.28
CA LEU A 118 -10.04 -6.76 -5.13
C LEU A 118 -11.42 -7.01 -4.53
N ASN A 119 -11.86 -6.06 -3.70
CA ASN A 119 -13.23 -5.97 -3.20
C ASN A 119 -14.20 -5.43 -4.27
N ASN A 120 -14.18 -6.04 -5.45
CA ASN A 120 -15.05 -5.69 -6.58
C ASN A 120 -15.86 -6.91 -7.04
N SER A 121 -16.84 -6.70 -7.92
CA SER A 121 -17.70 -7.79 -8.41
C SER A 121 -16.94 -8.87 -9.18
N GLN A 122 -15.78 -8.55 -9.75
CA GLN A 122 -14.96 -9.48 -10.54
C GLN A 122 -14.00 -10.30 -9.68
N LYS A 123 -13.77 -9.90 -8.41
CA LYS A 123 -12.75 -10.47 -7.52
C LYS A 123 -11.40 -10.64 -8.20
N THR A 124 -10.96 -9.60 -8.91
CA THR A 124 -9.67 -9.58 -9.62
C THR A 124 -8.56 -10.03 -8.68
N LYS A 125 -7.82 -11.07 -9.05
CA LYS A 125 -6.71 -11.60 -8.24
C LYS A 125 -5.45 -10.76 -8.44
N LEU A 126 -4.77 -10.46 -7.35
CA LEU A 126 -3.48 -9.78 -7.35
C LEU A 126 -2.38 -10.76 -6.99
N THR A 127 -1.30 -10.74 -7.77
CA THR A 127 -0.06 -11.48 -7.50
C THR A 127 0.99 -10.49 -7.03
N ARG A 128 1.63 -10.79 -5.89
CA ARG A 128 2.71 -9.95 -5.35
C ARG A 128 3.95 -10.02 -6.25
N ILE A 129 4.57 -8.86 -6.46
CA ILE A 129 5.89 -8.76 -7.10
C ILE A 129 6.94 -8.71 -5.98
N HIS A 130 7.89 -9.63 -6.01
CA HIS A 130 9.06 -9.61 -5.15
C HIS A 130 10.18 -8.88 -5.89
N ASN A 131 10.55 -7.70 -5.41
CA ASN A 131 11.77 -7.02 -5.86
C ASN A 131 12.92 -7.58 -5.00
N ASP A 132 13.82 -8.33 -5.63
CA ASP A 132 15.05 -8.87 -4.99
C ASP A 132 16.05 -7.75 -4.61
#